data_AF-A0A971KUF0-F1
#
_entry.id   AF-A0A971KUF0-F1
#
_cell.length_a   1.000
_cell.length_b   1.000
_cell.length_c   1.000
_cell.angle_alpha   90.00
_cell.angle_beta   90.00
_cell.angle_gamma   90.00
#
_symmetry.space_group_name_H-M   'P 1'
#
loop_
_entity.id
_entity.type
_entity.pdbx_description
1 polymer ?
#
loop_
_entity_poly.entity_id
_entity_poly.type
_entity_poly.pdbx_seq_one_letter_code
_entity_poly.pdbx_strand_id
1 'polypeptide(L)'
;MRISETQYVRNEELAMLPKIKAGYPVTIHSNTGNKIGIACDISSYASKGILDVVYVDETFRARKTQVVWHQSHFTWLPESFPGQCAENDPNLQNFVTTVKNGRY
;
A
#
# COMPACT_ATOMS: atom_id res chain seq x y z
N MET A 1 35.63 6.76 -3.48
CA MET A 1 34.23 7.00 -3.92
C MET A 1 33.33 6.20 -2.99
N ARG A 2 32.80 6.80 -1.92
CA ARG A 2 31.92 6.10 -0.96
C ARG A 2 30.50 6.16 -1.52
N ILE A 3 30.05 5.06 -2.11
CA ILE A 3 28.62 4.83 -2.29
C ILE A 3 28.06 4.68 -0.88
N SER A 4 27.22 5.63 -0.46
CA SER A 4 26.65 5.67 0.88
C SER A 4 25.87 4.38 1.14
N GLU A 5 26.13 3.67 2.23
CA GLU A 5 25.48 2.39 2.59
C GLU A 5 23.95 2.48 2.55
N THR A 6 23.39 3.66 2.86
CA THR A 6 21.95 3.96 2.77
C THR A 6 21.37 3.79 1.36
N GLN A 7 22.17 3.99 0.33
CA GLN A 7 21.77 3.88 -1.07
C GLN A 7 21.80 2.43 -1.57
N TYR A 8 22.70 1.62 -0.99
CA TYR A 8 22.81 0.18 -1.30
C TYR A 8 21.61 -0.60 -0.75
N VAL A 9 21.22 -0.33 0.51
CA VAL A 9 20.07 -0.99 1.16
C VAL A 9 18.77 -0.73 0.39
N ARG A 10 18.52 0.50 -0.06
CA ARG A 10 17.33 0.81 -0.87
C ARG A 10 17.32 0.08 -2.21
N ASN A 11 18.47 -0.13 -2.84
CA ASN A 11 18.55 -0.82 -4.12
C ASN A 11 18.31 -2.34 -3.96
N GLU A 12 18.74 -2.95 -2.86
CA GLU A 12 18.46 -4.37 -2.57
C GLU A 12 16.99 -4.60 -2.18
N GLU A 13 16.38 -3.70 -1.40
CA GLU A 13 14.95 -3.77 -1.08
C GLU A 13 14.06 -3.68 -2.33
N LEU A 14 14.43 -2.83 -3.30
CA LEU A 14 13.72 -2.74 -4.58
C LEU A 14 13.84 -4.01 -5.43
N ALA A 15 14.96 -4.75 -5.31
CA ALA A 15 15.16 -6.01 -6.02
C ALA A 15 14.29 -7.16 -5.47
N MET A 16 13.81 -7.04 -4.22
CA MET A 16 12.97 -8.04 -3.54
C MET A 16 11.48 -7.72 -3.56
N LEU A 17 11.04 -6.68 -4.29
CA LEU A 17 9.63 -6.31 -4.37
C LEU A 17 8.78 -7.46 -4.93
N PRO A 18 7.71 -7.90 -4.24
CA PRO A 18 6.79 -8.89 -4.80
C PRO A 18 6.11 -8.34 -6.05
N LYS A 19 5.74 -9.24 -6.97
CA LYS A 19 5.02 -8.85 -8.18
C LYS A 19 3.57 -8.49 -7.83
N ILE A 20 3.27 -7.20 -7.73
CA ILE A 20 1.93 -6.66 -7.46
C ILE A 20 1.29 -6.12 -8.75
N LYS A 21 -0.04 -6.26 -8.85
CA LYS A 21 -0.88 -5.64 -9.88
C LYS A 21 -2.00 -4.83 -9.22
N ALA A 22 -2.55 -3.85 -9.92
CA ALA A 22 -3.77 -3.19 -9.47
C ALA A 22 -4.91 -4.23 -9.32
N GLY A 23 -5.72 -4.06 -8.28
CA GLY A 23 -6.76 -5.01 -7.85
C GLY A 23 -6.28 -6.14 -6.95
N TYR A 24 -4.96 -6.27 -6.71
CA TYR A 24 -4.43 -7.34 -5.87
C TYR A 24 -4.59 -7.03 -4.37
N PRO A 25 -5.01 -8.00 -3.54
CA PRO A 25 -5.04 -7.83 -2.08
C PRO A 25 -3.63 -7.79 -1.51
N VAL A 26 -3.38 -6.86 -0.59
CA VAL A 26 -2.10 -6.76 0.13
C VAL A 26 -2.37 -6.68 1.63
N THR A 27 -1.56 -7.41 2.40
CA THR A 27 -1.59 -7.34 3.87
C THR A 27 -0.69 -6.19 4.31
N ILE A 28 -1.27 -5.24 5.02
CA ILE A 28 -0.60 -4.06 5.56
C ILE A 28 -0.39 -4.30 7.05
N HIS A 29 0.87 -4.40 7.46
CA HIS A 29 1.25 -4.64 8.84
C HIS A 29 1.30 -3.32 9.62
N SER A 30 0.79 -3.35 10.85
CA SER A 30 0.88 -2.25 11.79
C SER A 30 1.01 -2.76 13.22
N ASN A 31 1.44 -1.88 14.12
CA ASN A 31 1.55 -2.20 15.55
C ASN A 31 0.18 -2.48 16.21
N THR A 32 -0.92 -2.01 15.61
CA THR A 32 -2.29 -2.20 16.13
C THR A 32 -3.01 -3.38 15.47
N GLY A 33 -2.34 -4.09 14.56
CA GLY A 33 -2.88 -5.24 13.83
C GLY A 33 -2.72 -5.13 12.32
N ASN A 34 -2.95 -6.24 11.62
CA ASN A 34 -2.88 -6.28 10.16
C ASN A 34 -4.19 -5.78 9.55
N LYS A 35 -4.11 -5.06 8.44
CA LYS A 35 -5.25 -4.71 7.60
C LYS A 35 -5.05 -5.28 6.20
N ILE A 36 -6.14 -5.53 5.48
CA ILE A 36 -6.08 -5.82 4.06
C ILE A 36 -6.45 -4.57 3.26
N GLY A 37 -5.59 -4.22 2.30
CA GLY A 37 -5.86 -3.20 1.29
C GLY A 37 -5.88 -3.80 -0.11
N ILE A 38 -6.51 -3.12 -1.05
CA ILE A 38 -6.50 -3.45 -2.47
C ILE A 38 -5.59 -2.46 -3.18
N ALA A 39 -4.57 -2.96 -3.87
CA ALA A 39 -3.68 -2.15 -4.70
C ALA A 39 -4.49 -1.37 -5.75
N CYS A 40 -4.47 -0.04 -5.72
CA CYS A 40 -5.20 0.78 -6.69
C CYS A 40 -4.26 1.50 -7.67
N ASP A 41 -3.03 1.82 -7.28
CA ASP A 41 -2.00 2.34 -8.18
C ASP A 41 -0.61 1.79 -7.82
N ILE A 42 0.09 1.27 -8.84
CA ILE A 42 1.42 0.65 -8.75
C ILE A 42 2.51 1.50 -9.44
N SER A 43 2.17 2.70 -9.93
CA SER A 43 3.06 3.57 -10.71
C SER A 43 4.39 3.87 -10.02
N SER A 44 4.36 4.10 -8.70
CA SER A 44 5.54 4.36 -7.87
C SER A 44 6.18 3.10 -7.27
N TYR A 45 5.58 1.93 -7.49
CA TYR A 45 5.93 0.72 -6.76
C TYR A 45 7.29 0.17 -7.17
N ALA A 46 7.54 0.02 -8.47
CA ALA A 46 8.81 -0.52 -8.97
C ALA A 46 10.01 0.40 -8.69
N SER A 47 9.80 1.70 -8.50
CA SER A 47 10.88 2.69 -8.33
C SER A 47 11.12 3.08 -6.88
N LYS A 48 10.10 3.03 -6.01
CA LYS A 48 10.18 3.49 -4.63
C LYS A 48 9.70 2.47 -3.60
N GLY A 49 9.17 1.32 -4.03
CA GLY A 49 8.49 0.37 -3.15
C GLY A 49 7.17 0.91 -2.57
N ILE A 50 6.68 2.05 -3.07
CA ILE A 50 5.46 2.70 -2.59
C ILE A 50 4.27 2.28 -3.44
N LEU A 51 3.23 1.83 -2.78
CA LEU A 51 1.99 1.32 -3.37
C LEU A 51 0.81 2.10 -2.82
N ASP A 52 -0.06 2.60 -3.71
CA ASP A 52 -1.34 3.16 -3.29
C ASP A 52 -2.35 2.04 -3.12
N VAL A 53 -3.04 2.03 -1.98
CA VAL A 53 -4.02 0.99 -1.64
C VAL A 53 -5.32 1.61 -1.13
N VAL A 54 -6.43 0.94 -1.39
CA VAL A 54 -7.73 1.22 -0.78
C VAL A 54 -8.02 0.18 0.30
N TYR A 55 -8.27 0.62 1.52
CA TYR A 55 -8.56 -0.24 2.67
C TYR A 55 -9.83 0.23 3.40
N VAL A 56 -10.37 -0.60 4.30
CA VAL A 56 -11.50 -0.21 5.18
C VAL A 56 -10.98 0.14 6.58
N ASP A 57 -11.35 1.31 7.07
CA ASP A 57 -11.02 1.76 8.42
C ASP A 57 -11.97 1.17 9.48
N GLU A 58 -11.74 1.51 10.74
CA GLU A 58 -12.54 1.04 11.88
C GLU A 58 -13.99 1.54 11.86
N THR A 59 -14.28 2.57 11.06
CA THR A 59 -15.62 3.15 10.88
C THR A 59 -16.34 2.61 9.65
N PHE A 60 -15.83 1.51 9.05
CA PHE A 60 -16.33 0.93 7.81
C PHE A 60 -16.26 1.88 6.59
N ARG A 61 -15.35 2.87 6.62
CA ARG A 61 -15.11 3.79 5.50
C ARG A 61 -13.96 3.30 4.65
N ALA A 62 -14.16 3.35 3.32
CA ALA A 62 -13.09 3.06 2.39
C ALA A 62 -12.14 4.26 2.29
N ARG A 63 -10.86 4.03 2.51
CA ARG A 63 -9.81 5.05 2.47
C ARG A 63 -8.70 4.67 1.51
N LYS A 64 -8.18 5.67 0.79
CA LYS A 64 -6.97 5.57 -0.01
C LYS A 64 -5.78 6.01 0.82
N THR A 65 -4.72 5.21 0.83
CA THR A 65 -3.48 5.49 1.55
C THR A 65 -2.28 4.98 0.75
N GLN A 66 -1.08 5.31 1.22
CA GLN A 66 0.16 4.79 0.67
C GLN A 66 0.79 3.82 1.67
N VAL A 67 1.27 2.71 1.15
CA VAL A 67 2.05 1.72 1.90
C VAL A 67 3.41 1.56 1.24
N VAL A 68 4.41 1.21 2.04
CA VAL A 68 5.77 0.99 1.58
C VAL A 68 6.16 -0.46 1.84
N TRP A 69 6.82 -1.08 0.86
CA TRP A 69 7.48 -2.36 1.07
C TRP A 69 8.73 -2.16 1.92
N HIS A 70 8.79 -2.85 3.05
CA HIS A 70 9.93 -2.80 3.95
C HIS A 70 10.33 -4.22 4.34
N GLN A 71 11.57 -4.61 4.02
CA GLN A 71 12.15 -5.94 4.21
C GLN A 71 11.38 -7.09 3.56
N SER A 72 10.19 -7.42 4.06
CA SER A 72 9.39 -8.60 3.66
C SER A 72 7.88 -8.38 3.69
N HIS A 73 7.40 -7.18 4.01
CA HIS A 73 5.98 -6.90 4.16
C HIS A 73 5.66 -5.44 3.84
N PHE A 74 4.38 -5.16 3.62
CA PHE A 74 3.90 -3.78 3.48
C PHE A 74 3.64 -3.17 4.85
N THR A 75 4.12 -1.94 5.04
CA THR A 75 3.84 -1.12 6.21
C THR A 75 3.20 0.21 5.79
N TRP A 76 2.51 0.85 6.72
CA TRP A 76 1.94 2.17 6.50
C TRP A 76 3.03 3.20 6.24
N LEU A 77 2.84 4.04 5.22
CA LEU A 77 3.59 5.29 5.14
C LEU A 77 2.99 6.25 6.19
N PRO A 78 3.72 6.66 7.25
CA PRO A 78 3.13 7.41 8.37
C PRO A 78 2.46 8.71 7.95
N GLU A 79 3.01 9.39 6.94
CA GLU A 79 2.47 10.64 6.38
C GLU A 79 1.12 10.45 5.66
N SER A 80 0.76 9.20 5.35
CA SER A 80 -0.46 8.85 4.62
C SER A 80 -1.53 8.20 5.50
N PHE A 81 -1.35 8.13 6.82
CA PHE A 81 -2.36 7.59 7.76
C PHE A 81 -3.15 8.72 8.45
N PRO A 82 -4.50 8.66 8.54
CA PRO A 82 -5.38 7.56 8.17
C PRO A 82 -5.75 7.46 6.68
N GLY A 83 -5.20 8.30 5.81
CA GLY A 83 -5.51 8.29 4.38
C GLY A 83 -6.78 9.06 4.04
N GLN A 84 -6.96 9.32 2.74
CA GLN A 84 -8.05 10.14 2.20
C GLN A 84 -9.31 9.30 1.94
N CYS A 85 -10.49 9.92 1.97
CA CYS A 85 -11.74 9.23 1.63
C CYS A 85 -11.69 8.74 0.17
N ALA A 86 -11.86 7.44 -0.06
CA ALA A 86 -11.89 6.86 -1.39
C ALA A 86 -13.30 6.78 -1.99
N GLU A 87 -14.34 6.89 -1.16
CA GLU A 87 -15.74 6.68 -1.56
C GLU A 87 -16.27 7.73 -2.54
N ASN A 88 -15.65 8.91 -2.57
CA ASN A 88 -16.06 10.02 -3.43
C ASN A 88 -15.29 10.09 -4.76
N ASP A 89 -14.30 9.21 -4.97
CA ASP A 89 -13.50 9.18 -6.20
C ASP A 89 -14.06 8.12 -7.16
N PRO A 90 -14.61 8.52 -8.32
CA PRO A 90 -15.12 7.57 -9.32
C PRO A 90 -14.08 6.57 -9.80
N ASN A 91 -12.80 6.95 -9.84
CA ASN A 91 -11.72 6.08 -10.30
C ASN A 91 -11.43 4.96 -9.29
N LEU A 92 -11.82 5.14 -8.03
CA LEU A 92 -11.60 4.17 -6.97
C LEU A 92 -12.79 3.26 -6.72
N GLN A 93 -13.93 3.51 -7.38
CA GLN A 93 -15.19 2.83 -7.11
C GLN A 93 -15.07 1.29 -7.13
N ASN A 94 -14.37 0.74 -8.13
CA ASN A 94 -14.14 -0.71 -8.23
C ASN A 94 -13.34 -1.28 -7.05
N PHE A 95 -12.33 -0.56 -6.58
CA PHE A 95 -11.51 -0.97 -5.43
C PHE A 95 -12.29 -0.82 -4.12
N VAL A 96 -13.06 0.25 -3.97
CA VAL A 96 -13.97 0.50 -2.84
C VAL A 96 -14.99 -0.63 -2.73
N THR A 97 -15.65 -1.00 -3.83
CA THR A 97 -16.59 -2.13 -3.86
C THR A 97 -15.89 -3.44 -3.48
N THR A 98 -14.70 -3.69 -4.02
CA THR A 98 -13.94 -4.92 -3.74
C THR A 98 -13.60 -5.07 -2.27
N VAL A 99 -13.09 -4.00 -1.64
CA VAL A 99 -12.67 -4.05 -0.24
C VAL A 99 -13.87 -4.10 0.72
N LYS A 100 -14.98 -3.42 0.39
CA LYS A 100 -16.19 -3.43 1.24
C LYS A 100 -16.99 -4.71 1.16
N ASN A 101 -16.97 -5.41 0.04
CA ASN A 101 -17.71 -6.66 -0.14
C ASN A 101 -16.99 -7.88 0.46
N GLY A 102 -15.95 -7.67 1.28
CA GLY A 102 -15.35 -8.73 2.10
C GLY A 102 -14.74 -9.87 1.29
N ARG A 103 -14.23 -9.60 0.08
CA ARG A 103 -13.37 -10.59 -0.57
C ARG A 103 -12.03 -10.77 0.14
N TYR A 104 -11.78 -10.10 1.28
CA TYR A 104 -10.57 -10.22 2.12
C TYR A 104 -10.81 -9.77 3.57
#